data_AF-A0A3B8PZV9-F1
#
_entry.id   AF-A0A3B8PZV9-F1
#
_cell.length_a   1.000
_cell.length_b   1.000
_cell.length_c   1.000
_cell.angle_alpha   90.00
_cell.angle_beta   90.00
_cell.angle_gamma   90.00
#
_symmetry.space_group_name_H-M   'P 1'
#
loop_
_entity.id
_entity.type
_entity.pdbx_description
1 polymer ?
#
loop_
_entity_poly.entity_id
_entity_poly.type
_entity_poly.pdbx_seq_one_letter_code
_entity_poly.pdbx_strand_id
1 'polypeptide(L)' 'MKARQSNPPDATLIRTAEAIDLTKIIEVYGASVRTLAAPYYSAEQLAAWALAAPDFERWRQRL' A
#
# COMPACT_ATOMS: atom_id res chain seq x y z
N MET A 1 3.55 -39.42 -21.34
CA MET A 1 2.98 -38.70 -20.18
C MET A 1 3.68 -37.35 -20.07
N LYS A 2 3.02 -36.23 -20.41
CA LYS A 2 3.58 -34.89 -20.19
C LYS A 2 3.18 -34.43 -18.78
N ALA A 3 4.16 -34.15 -17.93
CA ALA A 3 3.91 -33.55 -16.63
C ALA A 3 3.18 -32.22 -16.82
N ARG A 4 2.02 -32.05 -16.17
CA ARG A 4 1.41 -30.74 -16.00
C ARG A 4 2.38 -29.92 -15.16
N GLN A 5 2.93 -28.84 -15.70
CA GLN A 5 3.54 -27.82 -14.86
C GLN A 5 2.45 -27.28 -13.94
N SER A 6 2.56 -27.59 -12.65
CA SER A 6 1.78 -26.94 -11.61
C SER A 6 2.28 -25.51 -11.51
N ASN A 7 1.51 -24.55 -12.06
CA ASN A 7 1.74 -23.13 -11.77
C ASN A 7 1.55 -22.94 -10.25
N PRO A 8 2.49 -22.34 -9.50
CA PRO A 8 2.23 -21.99 -8.12
C PRO A 8 1.09 -20.96 -8.07
N PRO A 9 0.11 -21.10 -7.17
CA PRO A 9 -1.09 -20.26 -7.16
C PRO A 9 -0.85 -18.80 -6.77
N ASP A 10 0.34 -18.43 -6.31
CA ASP A 10 0.60 -17.11 -5.70
C ASP A 10 1.96 -16.53 -6.12
N ALA A 11 2.18 -16.33 -7.42
CA ALA A 11 3.20 -15.39 -7.84
C ALA A 11 2.64 -13.97 -7.64
N THR A 12 3.04 -13.29 -6.57
CA THR A 12 2.72 -11.87 -6.41
C THR A 12 3.30 -11.11 -7.60
N LEU A 13 2.43 -10.61 -8.49
CA LEU A 13 2.85 -9.80 -9.62
C LEU A 13 3.31 -8.45 -9.10
N ILE A 14 4.60 -8.17 -9.24
CA ILE A 14 5.19 -6.86 -8.95
C ILE A 14 5.32 -6.09 -10.27
N ARG A 15 4.73 -4.90 -10.32
CA ARG A 15 4.81 -3.96 -11.46
C ARG A 15 4.97 -2.54 -10.95
N THR A 16 5.40 -1.63 -11.84
CA THR A 16 5.41 -0.20 -11.57
C THR A 16 4.00 0.26 -11.20
N ALA A 17 3.91 1.12 -10.17
CA ALA A 17 2.66 1.72 -9.77
C ALA A 17 2.23 2.78 -10.78
N GLU A 18 0.94 2.81 -11.10
CA GLU A 18 0.35 3.75 -12.04
C GLU A 18 -0.72 4.60 -11.35
N ALA A 19 -1.19 5.66 -12.02
CA ALA A 19 -2.19 6.56 -11.46
C ALA A 19 -3.49 5.84 -11.04
N ILE A 20 -3.85 4.73 -11.70
CA ILE A 20 -5.02 3.91 -11.35
C ILE A 20 -4.88 3.21 -9.98
N ASP A 21 -3.64 3.00 -9.51
CA ASP A 21 -3.36 2.33 -8.23
C ASP A 21 -3.38 3.29 -7.04
N LEU A 22 -3.38 4.60 -7.29
CA LEU A 22 -3.14 5.64 -6.31
C LEU A 22 -4.06 5.53 -5.08
N THR A 23 -5.36 5.34 -5.30
CA THR A 23 -6.33 5.15 -4.22
C THR A 23 -5.97 3.95 -3.36
N LYS A 24 -5.60 2.82 -3.98
CA LYS A 24 -5.28 1.58 -3.25
C LYS A 24 -3.96 1.70 -2.48
N ILE A 25 -2.98 2.37 -3.05
CA ILE A 25 -1.70 2.66 -2.39
C ILE A 25 -1.93 3.48 -1.12
N ILE A 26 -2.72 4.56 -1.22
CA ILE A 26 -3.04 5.42 -0.08
C ILE A 26 -3.80 4.66 1.01
N GLU A 27 -4.78 3.83 0.63
CA GLU A 27 -5.52 2.98 1.58
C GLU A 27 -4.59 2.03 2.33
N VAL A 28 -3.75 1.27 1.61
CA VAL A 28 -2.85 0.27 2.19
C VAL A 28 -1.81 0.95 3.09
N TYR A 29 -1.24 2.07 2.65
CA TYR A 29 -0.31 2.86 3.44
C TYR A 29 -0.97 3.38 4.73
N GLY A 30 -2.15 3.99 4.63
CA GLY A 30 -2.85 4.53 5.80
C GLY A 30 -3.22 3.45 6.82
N ALA A 31 -3.68 2.29 6.34
CA ALA A 31 -3.98 1.14 7.20
C ALA A 31 -2.72 0.59 7.86
N SER A 32 -1.63 0.43 7.12
CA SER A 32 -0.38 -0.13 7.66
C SER A 32 0.22 0.76 8.75
N VAL A 33 0.22 2.09 8.56
CA VAL A 33 0.64 3.04 9.59
C VAL A 33 -0.23 2.91 10.84
N ARG A 34 -1.55 2.95 10.69
CA ARG A 34 -2.47 2.90 11.84
C ARG A 34 -2.44 1.58 12.60
N THR A 35 -2.14 0.46 11.95
CA THR A 35 -2.14 -0.85 12.59
C THR A 35 -0.77 -1.28 13.09
N LEU A 36 0.27 -1.13 12.26
CA LEU A 36 1.60 -1.68 12.55
C LEU A 36 2.46 -0.71 13.37
N ALA A 37 2.28 0.59 13.17
CA ALA A 37 3.06 1.61 13.87
C ALA A 37 2.41 2.04 15.20
N ALA A 38 1.14 1.71 15.45
CA ALA A 38 0.41 2.09 16.66
C ALA A 38 1.13 1.81 17.99
N PRO A 39 1.86 0.68 18.18
CA PRO A 39 2.56 0.43 19.45
C PRO A 39 3.75 1.35 19.72
N TYR A 40 4.26 2.04 18.70
CA TYR A 40 5.55 2.73 18.75
C TYR A 40 5.45 4.26 18.64
N TYR A 41 4.30 4.77 18.21
CA TYR A 41 4.10 6.18 17.92
C TYR A 41 2.83 6.70 18.58
N SER A 42 2.86 7.98 18.98
CA SER A 42 1.67 8.66 19.48
C SER A 42 0.62 8.84 18.38
N ALA A 43 -0.63 9.06 18.78
CA ALA A 43 -1.71 9.35 17.83
C ALA A 43 -1.40 10.56 16.93
N GLU A 44 -0.73 11.58 17.46
CA GLU A 44 -0.30 12.76 16.70
C GLU A 44 0.76 12.43 15.65
N GLN A 45 1.75 11.61 16.02
CA GLN A 45 2.79 11.16 15.09
C GLN A 45 2.20 10.29 13.97
N LEU A 46 1.26 9.40 14.31
CA LEU A 46 0.56 8.58 13.32
C LEU A 46 -0.30 9.44 12.39
N ALA A 47 -0.99 10.46 12.92
CA ALA A 47 -1.80 11.38 12.13
C ALA A 47 -0.96 12.23 11.16
N ALA A 48 0.27 12.59 11.54
CA ALA A 48 1.20 13.30 10.65
C ALA A 48 1.62 12.46 9.43
N TRP A 49 1.59 11.12 9.55
CA TRP A 49 1.92 10.20 8.47
C TRP A 49 0.68 9.77 7.67
N ALA A 50 -0.36 9.30 8.36
CA ALA A 50 -1.60 8.80 7.77
C ALA A 50 -2.77 9.74 8.07
N LEU A 51 -2.70 10.93 7.46
CA LEU A 51 -3.73 11.97 7.55
C LEU A 51 -5.14 11.39 7.29
N ALA A 52 -6.13 11.89 8.04
CA ALA A 52 -7.53 11.50 7.87
C ALA A 52 -8.05 11.81 6.46
N ALA A 53 -7.57 12.89 5.86
CA ALA A 53 -7.77 13.23 4.46
C ALA A 53 -6.41 13.21 3.73
N PRO A 54 -6.15 12.21 2.87
CA PRO A 54 -4.89 12.14 2.12
C PRO A 54 -4.84 13.18 1.00
N ASP A 55 -3.67 13.79 0.80
CA ASP A 55 -3.40 14.70 -0.31
C ASP A 55 -3.09 13.92 -1.59
N PHE A 56 -4.14 13.62 -2.36
CA PHE A 56 -4.02 12.83 -3.61
C PHE A 56 -3.06 13.44 -4.63
N GLU A 57 -2.98 14.77 -4.72
CA GLU A 57 -2.10 15.43 -5.68
C GLU A 57 -0.64 15.21 -5.31
N ARG A 58 -0.31 15.37 -4.04
CA ARG A 58 1.04 15.11 -3.54
C ARG A 58 1.45 13.64 -3.69
N TRP A 59 0.52 12.71 -3.52
CA TRP A 59 0.78 11.30 -3.78
C TRP A 59 0.97 11.02 -5.28
N ARG A 60 0.17 11.65 -6.15
CA ARG A 60 0.31 11.54 -7.60
C ARG A 60 1.66 12.03 -8.10
N GLN A 61 2.22 13.09 -7.50
CA GLN A 61 3.56 13.60 -7.83
C GLN A 61 4.71 12.67 -7.42
N ARG A 62 4.45 11.67 -6.57
CA ARG A 62 5.46 10.67 -6.14
C ARG A 62 5.46 9.42 -7.02
N LEU A 63 4.39 9.20 -7.78
CA LEU A 63 4.31 8.17 -8.82
C LEU A 63 5.10 8.65 -10.04
#